data_AF-A0A3D3NWN9-F1
#
_entry.id   AF-A0A3D3NWN9-F1
#
_cell.length_a   1.000
_cell.length_b   1.000
_cell.length_c   1.000
_cell.angle_alpha   90.00
_cell.angle_beta   90.00
_cell.angle_gamma   90.00
#
_symmetry.space_group_name_H-M   'P 1'
#
loop_
_entity.id
_entity.type
_entity.pdbx_description
1 polymer ?
#
loop_
_entity_poly.entity_id
_entity_poly.type
_entity_poly.pdbx_seq_one_letter_code
_entity_poly.pdbx_strand_id
1 'polypeptide(L)' 'PAMGQTPRLRVGAFFDIAGGRITRVTNYYNLEDWLRQVRAPA' A
#
# COMPACT_ATOMS: atom_id res chain seq x y z
N PRO A 1 -10.93 16.26 0.22
CA PRO A 1 -9.79 16.40 -0.71
C PRO A 1 -8.47 16.03 0.00
N ALA A 2 -7.65 15.16 -0.58
CA ALA A 2 -6.36 14.79 0.01
C ALA A 2 -5.37 15.97 -0.13
N MET A 3 -5.11 16.66 0.99
CA MET A 3 -4.32 17.89 1.06
C MET A 3 -2.81 17.58 1.15
N GLY A 4 -2.19 17.11 0.06
CA GLY A 4 -0.72 17.07 -0.07
C GLY A 4 0.06 16.17 0.91
N GLN A 5 -0.60 15.46 1.82
CA GLN A 5 0.03 14.48 2.71
C GLN A 5 0.46 13.26 1.86
N THR A 6 1.75 12.91 1.83
CA THR A 6 2.21 11.65 1.22
C THR A 6 2.02 10.53 2.25
N PRO A 7 0.95 9.72 2.16
CA PRO A 7 0.65 8.73 3.17
C PRO A 7 1.67 7.60 3.03
N ARG A 8 2.48 7.36 4.05
CA ARG A 8 3.41 6.22 4.06
C ARG A 8 2.67 5.03 4.62
N LEU A 9 2.16 4.19 3.72
CA LEU A 9 1.53 2.92 4.07
C LEU A 9 2.58 1.82 4.09
N ARG A 10 2.74 1.15 5.24
CA ARG A 10 3.42 -0.15 5.25
C ARG A 10 2.52 -1.17 4.55
N VAL A 11 3.11 -1.91 3.61
CA VAL A 11 2.40 -2.93 2.84
C VAL A 11 3.14 -4.26 2.97
N GLY A 12 2.39 -5.35 3.00
CA GLY A 12 2.92 -6.67 2.67
C GLY A 12 2.75 -6.92 1.18
N ALA A 13 3.79 -7.43 0.52
CA ALA A 13 3.74 -7.80 -0.88
C ALA A 13 4.21 -9.24 -1.07
N PHE A 14 3.47 -9.99 -1.87
CA PHE A 14 3.83 -11.33 -2.31
C PHE A 14 4.16 -11.31 -3.80
N PHE A 15 5.23 -12.02 -4.16
CA PHE A 15 5.72 -12.11 -5.53
C PHE A 15 5.60 -13.55 -6.01
N ASP A 16 4.98 -13.69 -7.18
CA ASP A 16 5.03 -14.93 -7.96
C ASP A 16 6.24 -14.86 -8.89
N ILE A 17 7.08 -15.90 -8.87
CA ILE A 17 8.32 -15.95 -9.64
C ILE A 17 8.28 -17.15 -10.58
N ALA A 18 8.42 -16.90 -11.88
CA ALA A 18 8.59 -17.93 -12.89
C ALA A 18 9.70 -17.55 -13.86
N GLY A 19 10.57 -18.50 -14.21
CA GLY A 19 11.70 -18.26 -15.12
C GLY A 19 12.68 -17.19 -14.62
N GLY A 20 12.84 -17.04 -13.30
CA GLY A 20 13.70 -16.03 -12.70
C GLY A 20 13.17 -14.59 -12.79
N ARG A 21 11.90 -14.41 -13.18
CA ARG A 21 11.24 -13.10 -13.27
C ARG A 21 9.99 -13.06 -12.41
N ILE A 22 9.65 -11.88 -11.92
CA ILE A 22 8.36 -11.64 -11.24
C ILE A 22 7.26 -11.65 -12.30
N THR A 23 6.27 -12.52 -12.14
CA THR A 23 5.11 -12.63 -13.04
C THR A 23 3.86 -12.00 -12.46
N ARG A 24 3.77 -11.91 -11.12
CA ARG A 24 2.65 -11.28 -10.42
C ARG A 24 3.11 -10.68 -9.11
N VAL A 25 2.53 -9.52 -8.79
CA VAL A 25 2.68 -8.85 -7.51
C VAL A 25 1.30 -8.77 -6.86
N THR A 26 1.18 -9.17 -5.61
CA THR A 26 -0.07 -9.06 -4.84
C THR A 26 0.21 -8.30 -3.55
N ASN A 27 -0.42 -7.14 -3.42
CA ASN A 27 -0.22 -6.24 -2.30
C ASN A 27 -1.39 -6.32 -1.32
N TYR A 28 -1.07 -6.39 -0.04
CA TYR A 28 -2.01 -6.25 1.06
C TYR A 28 -1.72 -4.97 1.81
N TYR A 29 -2.73 -4.08 1.79
CA TYR A 29 -2.70 -2.81 2.49
C TYR A 29 -3.52 -2.91 3.76
N ASN A 30 -3.09 -2.25 4.83
CA ASN A 30 -3.92 -2.08 6.01
C ASN A 30 -4.94 -0.96 5.74
N LEU A 31 -6.18 -1.34 5.49
CA LEU A 31 -7.27 -0.40 5.25
C LEU A 31 -7.53 0.53 6.44
N GLU A 32 -7.44 0.02 7.68
CA GLU A 32 -7.66 0.84 8.87
C GLU A 32 -6.58 1.91 9.03
N ASP A 33 -5.32 1.54 8.79
CA ASP A 33 -4.20 2.49 8.83
C ASP A 33 -4.37 3.59 7.77
N TRP A 34 -4.75 3.20 6.56
CA TRP A 34 -5.06 4.15 5.49
C TRP A 34 -6.22 5.08 5.86
N LEU A 35 -7.30 4.54 6.42
CA LEU A 35 -8.45 5.33 6.87
C LEU A 35 -8.07 6.35 7.94
N ARG A 36 -7.14 6.02 8.86
CA ARG A 36 -6.62 6.98 9.85
C ARG A 36 -5.83 8.11 9.18
N GLN A 37 -4.99 7.79 8.20
CA GLN A 37 -4.17 8.79 7.51
C GLN A 37 -5.02 9.77 6.67
N VAL A 38 -6.10 9.30 6.04
CA VAL A 38 -6.97 10.18 5.22
C VAL A 38 -8.03 10.94 6.02
N ARG A 39 -8.31 10.53 7.27
CA ARG A 39 -9.28 11.20 8.16
C ARG A 39 -8.64 12.17 9.15
N ALA A 40 -7.33 12.09 9.37
CA ALA A 40 -6.64 13.09 10.17
C ALA A 40 -6.70 14.45 9.45
N PRO A 41 -7.14 15.55 10.11
CA PRO A 41 -7.01 16.88 9.54
C PRO A 41 -5.52 17.19 9.38
N ALA A 42 -5.19 17.91 8.30
CA ALA A 42 -3.83 18.38 8.04
C ALA A 42 -3.35 19.35 9.13
#